data_AF-A0A436F9U1-F1
#
_entry.id   AF-A0A436F9U1-F1
#
_cell.length_a   1.000
_cell.length_b   1.000
_cell.length_c   1.000
_cell.angle_alpha   90.00
_cell.angle_beta   90.00
_cell.angle_gamma   90.00
#
_symmetry.space_group_name_H-M   'P 1'
#
loop_
_entity.id
_entity.type
_entity.pdbx_description
1 polymer ?
#
loop_
_entity_poly.entity_id
_entity_poly.type
_entity_poly.pdbx_seq_one_letter_code
_entity_poly.pdbx_strand_id
1 'polypeptide(L)'
;MLKLHEKSGDDTVATMADIGRCARAAARPLAIATTAAKNAALLAMAEAIVAREQDILDANAIDVSNGQESGLSASFMDRRKLDPARIRGMADGIR
;
A
#
# COMPACT_ATOMS: atom_id res chain seq x y z
N MET A 1 12.08 -15.18 -14.66
CA MET A 1 10.73 -14.69 -15.06
C MET A 1 9.89 -14.72 -13.80
N LEU A 2 9.29 -13.59 -13.40
CA LEU A 2 8.39 -13.52 -12.24
C LEU A 2 7.45 -14.73 -12.26
N LYS A 3 7.32 -15.44 -11.14
CA LYS A 3 6.25 -16.44 -10.98
C LYS A 3 4.94 -15.65 -11.15
N LEU A 4 4.39 -15.67 -12.36
CA LEU A 4 3.00 -15.31 -12.60
C LEU A 4 2.23 -16.21 -11.64
N HIS A 5 1.49 -15.61 -10.70
CA HIS A 5 0.49 -16.36 -9.97
C HIS A 5 -0.49 -16.91 -11.02
N GLU A 6 -0.27 -18.15 -11.45
CA GLU A 6 -1.19 -18.89 -12.30
C GLU A 6 -2.41 -19.26 -11.46
N LYS A 7 -3.27 -18.25 -11.27
CA LYS A 7 -4.73 -18.27 -11.35
C LYS A 7 -5.28 -16.90 -10.94
N SER A 8 -5.12 -15.87 -11.77
CA SER A 8 -6.19 -14.88 -11.89
C SER A 8 -7.27 -15.50 -12.77
N GLY A 9 -8.12 -16.32 -12.16
CA GLY A 9 -9.46 -16.58 -12.68
C GLY A 9 -10.40 -15.39 -12.41
N ASP A 10 -9.87 -14.26 -11.97
CA ASP A 10 -10.58 -13.00 -11.81
C ASP A 10 -10.49 -12.25 -13.14
N ASP A 11 -11.64 -11.92 -13.71
CA ASP A 11 -11.72 -11.12 -14.93
C ASP A 11 -11.17 -9.72 -14.61
N THR A 12 -9.94 -9.44 -15.05
CA THR A 12 -9.30 -8.13 -14.86
C THR A 12 -10.21 -6.97 -15.26
N VAL A 13 -11.04 -7.14 -16.30
CA VAL A 13 -12.01 -6.11 -16.71
C VAL A 13 -13.06 -5.92 -15.63
N ALA A 14 -13.62 -7.01 -15.10
CA ALA A 14 -14.57 -6.95 -13.99
C ALA A 14 -13.95 -6.36 -12.72
N THR A 15 -12.75 -6.77 -12.33
CA THR A 15 -12.03 -6.25 -11.14
C THR A 15 -11.78 -4.74 -11.28
N MET A 16 -11.26 -4.30 -12.43
CA MET A 16 -11.00 -2.88 -12.66
C MET A 16 -12.29 -2.05 -12.72
N ALA A 17 -13.36 -2.61 -13.31
CA ALA A 17 -14.67 -1.96 -13.31
C ALA A 17 -15.24 -1.81 -11.88
N ASP A 18 -14.99 -2.79 -11.00
CA ASP A 18 -15.42 -2.73 -9.61
C ASP A 18 -14.68 -1.68 -8.80
N ILE A 19 -13.34 -1.66 -8.90
CA ILE A 19 -12.50 -0.62 -8.30
C ILE A 19 -12.99 0.77 -8.73
N GLY A 20 -13.31 0.95 -10.01
CA GLY A 20 -13.85 2.21 -10.54
C GLY A 20 -15.20 2.60 -9.94
N ARG A 21 -16.14 1.66 -9.80
CA ARG A 21 -17.45 1.91 -9.15
C ARG A 21 -17.29 2.31 -7.69
N CYS A 22 -16.45 1.59 -6.94
CA CYS A 22 -16.15 1.89 -5.54
C CYS A 22 -15.51 3.28 -5.39
N ALA A 23 -14.52 3.61 -6.23
CA ALA A 23 -13.89 4.93 -6.23
C ALA A 23 -14.90 6.05 -6.54
N ARG A 24 -15.77 5.86 -7.53
CA ARG A 24 -16.82 6.83 -7.90
C ARG A 24 -17.81 7.07 -6.76
N ALA A 25 -18.20 6.01 -6.05
CA ALA A 25 -19.07 6.11 -4.89
C ALA A 25 -18.40 6.87 -3.73
N ALA A 26 -17.12 6.61 -3.46
CA ALA A 26 -16.35 7.26 -2.39
C ALA A 26 -15.99 8.73 -2.66
N ALA A 27 -15.89 9.12 -3.94
CA ALA A 27 -15.45 10.45 -4.34
C ALA A 27 -16.34 11.59 -3.80
N ARG A 28 -17.67 11.43 -3.87
CA ARG A 28 -18.60 12.51 -3.47
C ARG A 28 -18.58 12.78 -1.96
N PRO A 29 -18.66 11.77 -1.07
CA PRO A 29 -18.48 11.99 0.37
C PRO A 29 -17.13 12.62 0.72
N LEU A 30 -16.03 12.15 0.10
CA LEU A 30 -14.70 12.69 0.36
C LEU A 30 -14.56 14.16 -0.07
N ALA A 31 -15.17 14.53 -1.20
CA ALA A 31 -15.11 15.90 -1.73
C ALA A 31 -15.76 16.93 -0.78
N ILE A 32 -16.83 16.54 -0.08
CA ILE A 32 -17.55 17.43 0.86
C ILE A 32 -17.11 17.26 2.32
N ALA A 33 -16.18 16.36 2.62
CA ALA A 33 -15.66 16.18 3.97
C ALA A 33 -15.00 17.46 4.47
N THR A 34 -15.18 17.76 5.75
CA THR A 34 -14.56 18.95 6.37
C THR A 34 -13.04 18.77 6.45
N THR A 35 -12.30 19.88 6.45
CA THR A 35 -10.84 19.85 6.68
C THR A 35 -10.50 19.15 7.99
N ALA A 36 -11.27 19.38 9.06
CA ALA A 36 -11.07 18.74 10.35
C ALA A 36 -11.20 17.20 10.26
N ALA A 37 -12.22 16.69 9.56
CA ALA A 37 -12.39 15.25 9.36
C ALA A 37 -11.26 14.64 8.52
N LYS A 38 -10.81 15.34 7.46
CA LYS A 38 -9.67 14.89 6.65
C LYS A 38 -8.38 14.84 7.46
N ASN A 39 -8.08 15.87 8.23
CA ASN A 39 -6.89 15.91 9.07
C ASN A 39 -6.91 14.83 10.15
N ALA A 40 -8.06 14.61 10.80
CA ALA A 40 -8.21 13.52 11.78
C ALA A 40 -7.96 12.15 11.15
N ALA A 41 -8.45 11.93 9.92
CA ALA A 41 -8.20 10.69 9.19
C ALA A 41 -6.70 10.51 8.84
N LEU A 42 -6.01 11.56 8.40
CA LEU A 42 -4.58 11.52 8.10
C LEU A 42 -3.75 11.20 9.36
N LEU A 43 -4.02 11.87 10.48
CA LEU A 43 -3.34 11.59 11.75
C LEU A 43 -3.56 10.14 12.21
N ALA A 44 -4.80 9.65 12.10
CA ALA A 44 -5.12 8.25 12.42
C ALA A 44 -4.41 7.25 11.49
N MET A 45 -4.25 7.58 10.19
CA MET A 45 -3.47 6.76 9.25
C MET A 45 -2.00 6.70 9.65
N ALA A 46 -1.39 7.84 10.00
CA ALA A 46 0.00 7.90 10.46
C ALA A 46 0.23 7.09 11.74
N GLU A 47 -0.68 7.21 12.71
CA GLU A 47 -0.64 6.41 13.95
C GLU A 47 -0.80 4.91 13.67
N ALA A 48 -1.73 4.53 12.79
CA ALA A 48 -1.96 3.13 12.44
C ALA A 48 -0.74 2.49 11.75
N ILE A 49 -0.02 3.23 10.91
CA ILE A 49 1.22 2.77 10.27
C ILE A 49 2.29 2.47 11.32
N VAL A 50 2.51 3.39 12.27
CA VAL A 50 3.50 3.18 13.33
C VAL A 50 3.10 2.04 14.26
N ALA A 51 1.81 1.97 14.64
CA ALA A 51 1.29 0.92 15.51
C ALA A 51 1.41 -0.49 14.91
N ARG A 52 1.45 -0.59 13.56
CA ARG A 52 1.58 -1.85 12.81
C ARG A 52 2.94 -2.01 12.16
N GLU A 53 3.97 -1.31 12.64
CA GLU A 53 5.31 -1.33 12.04
C GLU A 53 5.83 -2.75 11.81
N GLN A 54 5.72 -3.62 12.81
CA GLN A 54 6.20 -5.01 12.71
C GLN A 54 5.41 -5.81 11.66
N ASP A 55 4.07 -5.73 11.66
CA ASP A 55 3.23 -6.42 10.68
C ASP A 55 3.60 -6.03 9.24
N ILE A 56 3.88 -4.74 9.01
CA ILE A 56 4.26 -4.22 7.69
C ILE A 56 5.66 -4.71 7.29
N LEU A 57 6.62 -4.71 8.23
CA LEU A 57 7.98 -5.19 7.99
C LEU A 57 8.00 -6.70 7.69
N ASP A 58 7.20 -7.48 8.42
CA ASP A 58 7.09 -8.92 8.21
C ASP A 58 6.48 -9.23 6.82
N ALA A 59 5.43 -8.51 6.43
CA ALA A 59 4.88 -8.61 5.09
C ALA A 59 5.88 -8.19 4.00
N ASN A 60 6.64 -7.11 4.23
CA ASN A 60 7.65 -6.65 3.29
C ASN A 60 8.83 -7.63 3.15
N ALA A 61 9.20 -8.34 4.21
CA ALA A 61 10.25 -9.36 4.15
C ALA A 61 9.90 -10.48 3.15
N ILE A 62 8.62 -10.88 3.10
CA ILE A 62 8.12 -11.85 2.11
C ILE A 62 8.28 -11.29 0.69
N ASP A 63 7.89 -10.03 0.48
CA ASP A 63 8.03 -9.34 -0.80
C ASP A 63 9.48 -9.21 -1.27
N VAL A 64 10.40 -8.93 -0.34
CA VAL A 64 11.83 -8.83 -0.58
C VAL A 64 12.39 -10.21 -0.97
N SER A 65 12.02 -11.27 -0.25
CA SER A 65 12.42 -12.65 -0.60
C SER A 65 11.95 -13.03 -2.01
N ASN A 66 10.67 -12.79 -2.32
CA ASN A 66 10.11 -13.04 -3.64
C ASN A 66 10.81 -12.24 -4.74
N GLY A 67 11.21 -11.00 -4.43
CA GLY A 67 11.97 -10.14 -5.33
C GLY A 67 13.36 -10.69 -5.64
N GLN A 68 14.06 -11.19 -4.62
CA GLN A 68 15.37 -11.83 -4.76
C GLN A 68 15.29 -13.09 -5.61
N GLU A 69 14.33 -13.98 -5.32
CA GLU A 69 14.09 -15.21 -6.10
C GLU A 69 13.75 -14.92 -7.56
N SER A 70 13.06 -13.82 -7.83
CA SER A 70 12.66 -13.41 -9.18
C SER A 70 13.77 -12.70 -9.96
N GLY A 71 14.94 -12.46 -9.34
CA GLY A 71 16.08 -11.79 -9.97
C GLY A 71 15.89 -10.29 -10.18
N LEU A 72 15.15 -9.60 -9.30
CA LEU A 72 15.03 -8.14 -9.38
C LEU A 72 16.41 -7.47 -9.25
N SER A 73 16.62 -6.39 -10.01
CA SER A 73 17.85 -5.61 -9.91
C SER A 73 18.02 -5.01 -8.51
N ALA A 74 19.27 -4.74 -8.11
CA ALA A 74 19.58 -4.11 -6.84
C ALA A 74 18.83 -2.77 -6.64
N SER A 75 18.65 -1.99 -7.71
CA SER A 75 17.92 -0.72 -7.66
C SER A 75 16.42 -0.90 -7.39
N PHE A 76 15.79 -1.94 -7.94
CA PHE A 76 14.40 -2.26 -7.63
C PHE A 76 14.25 -2.86 -6.23
N MET A 77 15.22 -3.66 -5.78
CA MET A 77 15.25 -4.22 -4.44
C MET A 77 15.37 -3.13 -3.36
N ASP A 78 16.23 -2.13 -3.56
CA ASP A 78 16.38 -1.00 -2.62
C ASP A 78 15.07 -0.19 -2.49
N ARG A 79 14.35 0.01 -3.59
CA ARG A 79 13.05 0.70 -3.56
C ARG A 79 11.92 -0.13 -2.93
N ARG A 80 12.02 -1.47 -2.99
CA ARG A 80 11.05 -2.40 -2.39
C ARG A 80 11.26 -2.58 -0.88
N LYS A 81 12.51 -2.57 -0.42
CA LYS A 81 12.85 -2.84 0.98
C LYS A 81 12.35 -1.72 1.88
N LEU A 82 11.66 -2.11 2.94
CA LEU A 82 11.28 -1.25 4.06
C LEU A 82 12.20 -1.51 5.26
N ASP A 83 12.32 -0.48 6.09
CA ASP A 83 12.98 -0.52 7.38
C ASP A 83 12.22 0.40 8.35
N PRO A 84 12.50 0.35 9.66
CA PRO A 84 11.81 1.20 10.64
C PRO A 84 11.92 2.71 10.34
N ALA A 85 13.01 3.17 9.72
CA ALA A 85 13.17 4.58 9.37
C ALA A 85 12.23 4.97 8.21
N ARG A 86 12.07 4.12 7.20
CA ARG A 86 11.11 4.32 6.10
C ARG A 86 9.67 4.27 6.59
N ILE A 87 9.33 3.38 7.53
CA ILE A 87 7.99 3.32 8.15
C ILE A 87 7.68 4.62 8.89
N ARG A 88 8.60 5.11 9.73
CA ARG A 88 8.46 6.41 10.38
C ARG A 88 8.34 7.56 9.37
N GLY A 89 9.17 7.55 8.33
CA GLY A 89 9.11 8.55 7.25
C GLY A 89 7.75 8.55 6.51
N MET A 90 7.13 7.39 6.31
CA MET A 90 5.77 7.31 5.74
C MET A 90 4.73 7.95 6.67
N ALA A 91 4.79 7.65 7.97
CA ALA A 91 3.87 8.25 8.94
C ALA A 91 4.06 9.77 9.04
N ASP A 92 5.30 10.25 9.03
CA ASP A 92 5.61 11.69 9.07
C ASP A 92 5.19 12.42 7.79
N GLY A 93 5.29 11.78 6.63
CA GLY A 93 4.82 12.35 5.36
C GLY A 93 3.29 12.47 5.23
N ILE A 94 2.53 11.78 6.10
CA ILE A 94 1.06 11.85 6.16
C ILE A 94 0.58 12.96 7.10
N ARG A 95 1.37 13.30 8.13
CA ARG A 95 1.05 14.32 9.14
C ARG A 95 1.10 15.74 8.55
#